data_AF-A0A8J6M297-F1
#
_entry.id   AF-A0A8J6M297-F1
#
_cell.length_a   1.000
_cell.length_b   1.000
_cell.length_c   1.000
_cell.angle_alpha   90.00
_cell.angle_beta   90.00
_cell.angle_gamma   90.00
#
_symmetry.space_group_name_H-M   'P 1'
#
loop_
_entity.id
_entity.type
_entity.pdbx_description
1 polymer ?
#
loop_
_entity_poly.entity_id
_entity_poly.type
_entity_poly.pdbx_seq_one_letter_code
_entity_poly.pdbx_strand_id
1 'polypeptide(L)' 'MNLMTVSEVAEFLGVQDIRVERLERESLLLAKQKDDEGRPLFDAEDVKRYKTFAERIGGI' A
#
# COMPACT_ATOMS: atom_id res chain seq x y z
N MET A 1 -3.64 -14.95 -1.10
CA MET A 1 -4.07 -13.55 -0.90
C MET A 1 -3.97 -13.26 0.59
N ASN A 2 -2.97 -12.47 0.98
CA ASN A 2 -2.80 -12.00 2.34
C ASN A 2 -3.04 -10.49 2.29
N LEU A 3 -4.15 -10.04 2.87
CA LEU A 3 -4.52 -8.63 2.85
C LEU A 3 -3.81 -7.90 4.00
N MET A 4 -3.40 -6.67 3.73
CA MET A 4 -2.76 -5.76 4.67
C MET A 4 -3.60 -4.50 4.77
N THR A 5 -3.76 -4.02 5.99
CA THR A 5 -4.34 -2.71 6.28
C THR A 5 -3.40 -1.58 5.88
N VAL A 6 -3.93 -0.35 5.81
CA VAL A 6 -3.14 0.87 5.55
C VAL A 6 -1.92 0.94 6.48
N SER A 7 -2.10 0.67 7.78
CA SER A 7 -1.04 0.77 8.78
C SER A 7 0.04 -0.30 8.62
N GLU A 8 -0.35 -1.53 8.30
CA GLU A 8 0.62 -2.60 8.01
C GLU A 8 1.43 -2.29 6.74
N VAL A 9 0.79 -1.73 5.71
CA VAL A 9 1.48 -1.29 4.49
C VAL A 9 2.42 -0.13 4.80
N ALA A 10 1.99 0.84 5.60
CA ALA A 10 2.79 1.99 6.01
C ALA A 10 4.06 1.54 6.74
N GLU A 11 3.93 0.61 7.69
CA GLU A 11 5.05 -0.01 8.41
C GLU A 11 5.99 -0.75 7.45
N PHE A 12 5.45 -1.57 6.54
CA PHE A 12 6.24 -2.35 5.59
C PHE A 12 7.03 -1.48 4.60
N LEU A 13 6.43 -0.38 4.14
CA LEU A 13 7.03 0.59 3.21
C LEU A 13 7.90 1.62 3.93
N GLY A 14 7.81 1.74 5.26
CA GLY A 14 8.53 2.74 6.04
C GLY A 14 8.03 4.17 5.82
N VAL A 15 6.73 4.33 5.56
CA VAL A 15 6.06 5.61 5.30
C VAL A 15 4.91 5.84 6.29
N GLN A 16 4.28 7.02 6.24
CA GLN A 16 3.09 7.33 7.04
C GLN A 16 1.83 6.78 6.36
N ASP A 17 0.77 6.46 7.13
CA ASP A 17 -0.53 6.00 6.61
C ASP A 17 -1.09 6.93 5.52
N ILE A 18 -0.99 8.25 5.70
CA ILE A 18 -1.45 9.25 4.71
C ILE A 18 -0.73 9.12 3.36
N ARG A 19 0.52 8.62 3.33
CA ARG A 19 1.22 8.32 2.07
C ARG A 19 0.59 7.12 1.39
N VAL A 20 0.27 6.06 2.13
CA VAL A 20 -0.39 4.87 1.58
C VAL A 20 -1.77 5.20 1.02
N GLU A 21 -2.57 6.00 1.74
CA GLU A 21 -3.87 6.46 1.24
C GLU A 21 -3.72 7.30 -0.03
N ARG A 22 -2.67 8.13 -0.12
CA ARG A 22 -2.37 8.88 -1.34
C ARG A 22 -2.00 7.95 -2.49
N LEU A 23 -1.18 6.92 -2.25
CA LEU A 23 -0.82 5.93 -3.28
C LEU A 23 -2.05 5.26 -3.87
N GLU A 24 -3.05 4.96 -3.04
CA GLU A 24 -4.32 4.40 -3.50
C GLU A 24 -5.12 5.41 -4.33
N ARG A 25 -5.26 6.65 -3.85
CA ARG A 25 -5.95 7.74 -4.57
C ARG A 25 -5.30 8.10 -5.91
N GLU A 26 -3.98 8.00 -6.00
CA GLU A 26 -3.21 8.22 -7.23
C GLU A 26 -3.10 6.94 -8.10
N SER A 27 -3.77 5.84 -7.72
CA SER A 27 -3.71 4.54 -8.40
C SER A 27 -2.31 3.95 -8.54
N LEU A 28 -1.39 4.35 -7.66
CA LEU A 28 -0.02 3.84 -7.57
C LEU A 28 0.04 2.51 -6.81
N LEU A 29 -0.86 2.31 -5.83
CA LEU A 29 -1.04 1.06 -5.10
C LEU A 29 -2.53 0.72 -5.05
N LEU A 30 -2.93 -0.36 -5.72
CA LEU A 30 -4.35 -0.69 -5.88
C LEU A 30 -4.88 -1.51 -4.70
N ALA A 31 -5.91 -0.99 -4.03
CA ALA A 31 -6.65 -1.75 -3.04
C ALA A 31 -7.40 -2.91 -3.70
N LYS A 32 -7.41 -4.08 -3.05
CA LYS A 32 -8.20 -5.25 -3.48
C LYS A 32 -9.59 -5.28 -2.87
N GLN A 33 -9.72 -4.75 -1.66
CA GLN A 33 -10.95 -4.74 -0.91
C GLN A 33 -10.98 -3.52 0.00
N LYS A 34 -12.09 -3.34 0.70
CA LYS A 34 -12.20 -2.44 1.83
C LYS A 34 -12.49 -3.23 3.10
N ASP A 35 -12.00 -2.77 4.23
CA ASP A 35 -12.36 -3.31 5.54
C ASP A 35 -13.78 -2.90 5.95
N ASP A 36 -14.25 -3.35 7.12
CA ASP A 36 -15.56 -3.01 7.68
C ASP A 36 -15.75 -1.50 7.94
N GLU A 37 -14.67 -0.74 8.05
CA GLU A 37 -14.68 0.72 8.21
C GLU A 37 -14.59 1.46 6.86
N GLY A 38 -14.53 0.74 5.75
CA GLY A 38 -14.44 1.29 4.40
C GLY A 38 -13.03 1.72 3.98
N ARG A 39 -11.99 1.38 4.76
CA ARG A 39 -10.58 1.67 4.46
C ARG A 39 -10.02 0.64 3.49
N PRO A 40 -9.09 1.01 2.59
CA PRO A 40 -8.54 0.10 1.61
C PRO A 40 -7.68 -1.00 2.26
N LEU A 41 -7.85 -2.22 1.73
CA LEU A 41 -7.03 -3.39 2.02
C LEU A 41 -6.20 -3.74 0.79
N PHE A 42 -4.91 -3.97 0.99
CA PHE A 42 -3.94 -4.17 -0.07
C PHE A 42 -3.42 -5.60 -0.05
N ASP A 43 -3.17 -6.20 -1.22
CA ASP A 43 -2.53 -7.50 -1.27
C ASP A 43 -1.02 -7.38 -0.97
N ALA A 44 -0.53 -8.22 -0.06
CA ALA A 44 0.86 -8.19 0.38
C ALA A 44 1.86 -8.41 -0.76
N GLU A 45 1.52 -9.19 -1.80
CA GLU A 45 2.39 -9.36 -2.96
C GLU A 45 2.46 -8.09 -3.81
N ASP A 46 1.34 -7.40 -4.01
CA ASP A 46 1.31 -6.13 -4.73
C ASP A 46 2.09 -5.04 -3.98
N VAL A 47 1.99 -4.99 -2.65
CA VAL A 47 2.78 -4.08 -1.81
C VAL A 47 4.29 -4.35 -1.94
N LYS A 48 4.71 -5.62 -1.94
CA LYS A 48 6.13 -6.01 -2.14
C LYS A 48 6.64 -5.63 -3.53
N ARG A 49 5.81 -5.85 -4.57
CA ARG A 49 6.14 -5.46 -5.95
C ARG A 49 6.26 -3.94 -6.06
N TYR A 50 5.35 -3.20 -5.44
CA TYR A 50 5.39 -1.75 -5.39
C TYR A 50 6.67 -1.25 -4.73
N LYS A 51 7.04 -1.78 -3.55
CA LYS A 51 8.30 -1.42 -2.86
C LYS A 51 9.52 -1.60 -3.78
N THR A 52 9.63 -2.76 -4.40
CA THR A 52 10.73 -3.09 -5.32
C THR A 52 10.76 -2.13 -6.52
N PHE A 53 9.59 -1.74 -7.04
CA PHE A 53 9.50 -0.77 -8.13
C PHE A 53 9.91 0.63 -7.68
N ALA A 54 9.38 1.11 -6.54
CA ALA A 54 9.71 2.42 -5.96
C ALA A 54 11.22 2.57 -5.73
N GLU A 55 11.87 1.56 -5.13
CA GLU A 55 13.33 1.56 -4.93
C GLU A 55 14.12 1.66 -6.23
N ARG A 56 13.62 1.11 -7.35
CA ARG A 56 14.27 1.22 -8.67
C ARG A 56 14.15 2.59 -9.31
N ILE A 57 13.13 3.38 -8.96
CA ILE A 57 12.88 4.71 -9.55
C ILE A 57 13.34 5.87 -8.67
N GLY A 58 14.02 5.58 -7.55
CA GLY A 58 14.60 6.58 -6.65
C GLY A 58 14.03 6.60 -5.23
N GLY A 59 13.22 5.61 -4.85
CA GLY A 59 12.65 5.47 -3.51
C GLY A 59 11.18 5.90 -3.42
N ILE A 60 10.67 5.94 -2.17
CA ILE A 60 9.28 6.26 -1.81
C ILE A 60 9.19 7.55 -0.99
#